data_AF-A0A1G4BGJ0-F1
#
_entry.id   AF-A0A1G4BGJ0-F1
#
_cell.length_a   1.000
_cell.length_b   1.000
_cell.length_c   1.000
_cell.angle_alpha   90.00
_cell.angle_beta   90.00
_cell.angle_gamma   90.00
#
_symmetry.space_group_name_H-M   'P 1'
#
loop_
_entity.id
_entity.type
_entity.pdbx_description
1 polymer ?
#
loop_
_entity_poly.entity_id
_entity_poly.type
_entity_poly.pdbx_seq_one_letter_code
_entity_poly.pdbx_strand_id
1 'polypeptide(L)' 'MTNNIVVLGAGVSGLTAALLLSKSKNNSITVISKHMPGDYDIEYTSPWAGANMLP' A
#
# COMPACT_ATOMS: atom_id res chain seq x y z
N MET A 1 22.27 0.23 10.36
CA MET A 1 21.47 -1.02 10.36
C MET A 1 20.24 -0.78 9.50
N THR A 2 19.87 -1.76 8.68
CA THR A 2 18.74 -1.69 7.75
C THR A 2 17.49 -2.26 8.43
N ASN A 3 16.38 -1.53 8.39
CA ASN A 3 15.08 -2.00 8.90
C ASN A 3 14.36 -2.77 7.79
N ASN A 4 14.06 -4.04 8.02
CA ASN A 4 13.26 -4.83 7.09
C ASN A 4 11.80 -4.72 7.48
N ILE A 5 10.97 -4.13 6.61
CA ILE A 5 9.57 -3.83 6.89
C ILE A 5 8.70 -4.54 5.86
N VAL A 6 7.70 -5.28 6.35
CA VAL A 6 6.67 -5.89 5.49
C VAL A 6 5.39 -5.09 5.64
N VAL A 7 4.87 -4.59 4.51
CA VAL A 7 3.55 -3.96 4.44
C VAL A 7 2.57 -4.99 3.91
N LEU A 8 1.61 -5.39 4.74
CA LEU A 8 0.54 -6.32 4.37
C LEU A 8 -0.66 -5.54 3.82
N GLY A 9 -0.92 -5.70 2.52
CA GLY A 9 -2.00 -5.06 1.78
C GLY A 9 -1.51 -3.99 0.81
N ALA A 10 -2.00 -4.03 -0.43
CA ALA A 10 -1.64 -3.10 -1.51
C ALA A 10 -2.74 -2.10 -1.88
N GLY A 11 -3.68 -1.83 -0.96
CA GLY A 11 -4.63 -0.72 -1.10
C GLY A 11 -4.01 0.64 -0.78
N VAL A 12 -4.82 1.70 -0.85
CA VAL A 12 -4.36 3.09 -0.64
C VAL A 12 -3.61 3.28 0.69
N SER A 13 -4.09 2.67 1.78
CA SER A 13 -3.43 2.74 3.08
C SER A 13 -2.05 2.07 3.06
N GLY A 14 -1.94 0.87 2.47
CA GLY A 14 -0.69 0.12 2.40
C GLY A 14 0.34 0.76 1.49
N LEU A 15 -0.06 1.16 0.27
CA LEU A 15 0.85 1.78 -0.70
C LEU A 15 1.32 3.16 -0.25
N THR A 16 0.45 3.96 0.38
CA THR A 16 0.84 5.28 0.91
C THR A 16 1.81 5.12 2.07
N ALA A 17 1.55 4.18 2.99
CA ALA A 17 2.48 3.86 4.08
C ALA A 17 3.83 3.37 3.54
N ALA A 18 3.83 2.43 2.58
CA ALA A 18 5.04 1.91 1.95
C ALA A 18 5.86 3.02 1.27
N LEU A 19 5.19 3.93 0.56
CA LEU A 19 5.81 5.08 -0.08
C LEU A 19 6.46 6.03 0.94
N LEU A 20 5.79 6.31 2.06
CA LEU A 20 6.37 7.17 3.09
C LEU A 20 7.55 6.49 3.79
N LEU A 21 7.46 5.19 4.05
CA LEU A 21 8.55 4.40 4.64
C LEU A 21 9.77 4.31 3.70
N SER A 22 9.55 4.22 2.39
CA SER A 22 10.64 4.07 1.40
C SER A 22 11.50 5.31 1.22
N LYS A 23 11.02 6.48 1.67
CA LYS A 23 11.81 7.72 1.67
C LYS A 23 13.03 7.65 2.59
N SER A 24 13.01 6.77 3.59
CA SER A 24 14.18 6.51 4.43
C SER A 24 15.09 5.46 3.80
N LYS A 25 16.34 5.82 3.51
CA LYS A 25 17.36 4.90 2.98
C LYS A 25 17.68 3.74 3.91
N ASN A 26 17.32 3.84 5.19
CA ASN A 26 17.51 2.78 6.17
C ASN A 26 16.44 1.69 6.10
N ASN A 27 15.36 1.89 5.33
CA ASN A 27 14.25 0.94 5.26
C ASN A 27 14.31 0.12 3.96
N SER A 28 14.25 -1.20 4.10
CA SER A 28 13.96 -2.13 3.01
C SER A 28 12.52 -2.58 3.17
N ILE A 29 11.66 -2.27 2.18
CA ILE A 29 10.22 -2.52 2.27
C ILE A 29 9.82 -3.59 1.26
N THR A 30 9.05 -4.57 1.73
CA THR A 30 8.35 -5.53 0.87
C THR A 30 6.85 -5.36 1.06
N VAL A 31 6.12 -5.17 -0.03
CA VAL A 31 4.64 -5.15 0.00
C VAL A 31 4.15 -6.54 -0.39
N ILE A 32 3.33 -7.15 0.47
CA ILE A 32 2.66 -8.43 0.18
C ILE A 32 1.15 -8.21 0.22
N SER A 33 0.41 -8.79 -0.73
CA SER A 33 -1.04 -8.61 -0.81
C SER A 33 -1.68 -9.74 -1.59
N LYS A 34 -2.96 -10.05 -1.28
CA LYS A 34 -3.79 -10.94 -2.10
C LYS A 34 -4.13 -10.32 -3.45
N HIS A 35 -4.42 -9.01 -3.45
CA HIS A 35 -4.78 -8.22 -4.63
C HIS A 35 -3.83 -7.04 -4.80
N MET A 36 -3.45 -6.74 -6.04
CA MET A 36 -2.56 -5.64 -6.42
C MET A 36 -3.31 -4.60 -7.26
N PRO A 37 -2.81 -3.35 -7.39
CA PRO A 37 -3.38 -2.37 -8.31
C PRO A 37 -3.51 -2.95 -9.72
N GLY A 38 -4.73 -2.88 -10.27
CA GLY A 38 -5.10 -3.55 -11.53
C GLY A 38 -6.14 -4.65 -11.32
N ASP A 39 -6.17 -5.27 -10.14
CA ASP A 39 -7.18 -6.26 -9.78
C ASP A 39 -8.50 -5.60 -9.39
N TYR A 40 -9.62 -6.23 -9.76
CA TYR A 40 -10.97 -5.87 -9.29
C TYR A 40 -11.57 -7.08 -8.58
N ASP A 41 -11.80 -6.93 -7.27
CA ASP A 41 -12.38 -7.97 -6.42
C ASP A 41 -13.16 -7.31 -5.27
N ILE A 42 -14.21 -7.95 -4.78
CA ILE A 42 -14.99 -7.45 -3.63
C ILE A 42 -14.16 -7.37 -2.35
N GLU A 43 -13.11 -8.18 -2.22
CA GLU A 43 -12.17 -8.16 -1.10
C GLU A 43 -11.09 -7.07 -1.24
N TYR A 44 -11.11 -6.28 -2.32
CA TYR A 44 -10.15 -5.21 -2.56
C TYR A 44 -10.85 -3.87 -2.79
N THR A 45 -10.93 -3.04 -1.74
CA THR A 45 -11.77 -1.83 -1.75
C THR A 45 -11.23 -0.69 -2.61
N SER A 46 -9.91 -0.55 -2.75
CA SER A 46 -9.28 0.64 -3.36
C SER A 46 -9.73 0.95 -4.81
N PRO A 47 -9.86 -0.04 -5.72
CA PRO A 47 -10.35 0.19 -7.09
C PRO A 47 -11.81 0.63 -7.20
N TRP A 48 -12.63 0.43 -6.16
CA TRP A 48 -14.06 0.79 -6.15
C TRP A 48 -14.31 2.23 -5.71
N ALA A 49 -13.32 2.90 -5.14
CA ALA A 49 -13.46 4.29 -4.74
C ALA A 49 -13.63 5.18 -5.97
N GLY A 50 -14.59 6.12 -5.95
CA GLY A 50 -14.65 7.19 -6.95
C GLY A 50 -13.48 8.18 -6.80
N ALA A 51 -13.04 8.34 -5.54
CA ALA A 51 -11.96 9.15 -4.98
C ALA A 51 -12.02 10.67 -5.26
N ASN A 52 -12.65 11.40 -4.34
CA ASN A 52 -12.49 12.86 -4.18
C ASN A 52 -12.13 13.18 -2.72
N MET A 53 -11.87 14.47 -2.42
CA MET A 53 -11.65 14.94 -1.06
C MET A 53 -12.84 15.81 -0.65
N LEU A 54 -13.71 15.22 0.16
CA LEU A 54 -14.89 15.86 0.76
C LEU A 54 -14.92 15.43 2.24
N PRO A 55 -14.59 16.33 3.19
CA PRO A 55 -14.63 16.03 4.62
C PRO A 55 -16.02 15.63 5.13
#